data_AF-A0A1Q7ESV2-F1
#
_entry.id   AF-A0A1Q7ESV2-F1
#
_cell.length_a   1.000
_cell.length_b   1.000
_cell.length_c   1.000
_cell.angle_alpha   90.00
_cell.angle_beta   90.00
_cell.angle_gamma   90.00
#
_symmetry.space_group_name_H-M   'P 1'
#
loop_
_entity.id
_entity.type
_entity.pdbx_description
1 polymer ?
#
loop_
_entity_poly.entity_id
_entity_poly.type
_entity_poly.pdbx_seq_one_letter_code
_entity_poly.pdbx_strand_id
1 'polypeptide(L)'
;MGLLLNPRAAFALASEFQQKGAAVGELFQFASGLYFRGKLAYARAFGRAPRGGSGALAIVPGRGLMDVEQRITAEELRAIGEVPVDVRDARYREALVRDVELLASRLGKRGEAVLLGSIATGKYADVLLDILGDRLLFPPSFVGRGDM
;
A
#
# COMPACT_ATOMS: atom_id res chain seq x y z
N MET A 1 -10.56 -8.22 6.57
CA MET A 1 -11.15 -6.91 6.97
C MET A 1 -12.55 -7.00 7.58
N GLY A 2 -13.40 -7.96 7.20
CA GLY A 2 -14.77 -8.08 7.75
C GLY A 2 -14.91 -8.13 9.27
N LEU A 3 -13.89 -8.61 10.00
CA LEU A 3 -13.86 -8.58 11.47
C LEU A 3 -13.78 -7.17 12.07
N LEU A 4 -13.05 -6.23 11.45
CA LEU A 4 -12.96 -4.84 11.92
C LEU A 4 -14.24 -4.05 11.62
N LEU A 5 -14.90 -4.37 10.51
CA LEU A 5 -16.13 -3.73 10.07
C LEU A 5 -17.39 -4.31 10.71
N ASN A 6 -17.27 -5.43 11.44
CA ASN A 6 -18.39 -6.05 12.13
C ASN A 6 -18.81 -5.19 13.34
N PRO A 7 -20.03 -4.63 13.38
CA PRO A 7 -20.49 -3.79 14.48
C PRO A 7 -20.51 -4.50 15.83
N ARG A 8 -20.48 -5.84 15.84
CA ARG A 8 -20.47 -6.66 17.05
C ARG A 8 -19.06 -7.01 17.55
N ALA A 9 -18.00 -6.63 16.83
CA ALA A 9 -16.63 -6.88 17.25
C ALA A 9 -16.22 -5.90 18.36
N ALA A 10 -15.90 -6.43 19.54
CA ALA A 10 -15.60 -5.64 20.75
C ALA A 10 -14.12 -5.69 21.20
N PHE A 11 -13.21 -6.22 20.36
CA PHE A 11 -11.79 -6.15 20.68
C PHE A 11 -11.26 -4.73 20.43
N ALA A 12 -10.24 -4.32 21.20
CA ALA A 12 -9.77 -2.93 21.27
C ALA A 12 -9.58 -2.27 19.90
N LEU A 13 -8.88 -2.94 18.97
CA LEU A 13 -8.64 -2.40 17.63
C LEU A 13 -9.92 -2.22 16.80
N ALA A 14 -10.91 -3.13 16.89
CA ALA A 14 -12.19 -2.95 16.19
C ALA A 14 -12.98 -1.77 16.78
N SER A 15 -13.06 -1.69 18.11
CA SER A 15 -13.77 -0.60 18.78
C SER A 15 -13.15 0.77 18.50
N GLU A 16 -11.81 0.87 18.55
CA GLU A 16 -11.10 2.11 18.23
C GLU A 16 -11.25 2.48 16.76
N PHE A 17 -11.07 1.51 15.85
CA PHE A 17 -11.20 1.74 14.41
C PHE A 17 -12.61 2.23 14.03
N GLN A 18 -13.66 1.65 14.61
CA GLN A 18 -15.04 2.04 14.34
C GLN A 18 -15.36 3.46 14.81
N GLN A 19 -14.67 3.96 15.83
CA GLN A 19 -14.90 5.31 16.37
C GLN A 19 -14.00 6.39 15.74
N LYS A 20 -12.74 6.07 15.49
CA LYS A 20 -11.69 7.05 15.18
C LYS A 20 -10.90 6.74 13.90
N GLY A 21 -11.17 5.61 13.25
CA GLY A 21 -10.33 5.11 12.18
C GLY A 21 -8.98 4.59 12.70
N ALA A 22 -8.14 4.11 11.78
CA ALA A 22 -6.81 3.57 12.09
C ALA A 22 -5.86 3.83 10.92
N ALA A 23 -4.56 3.75 11.19
CA ALA A 23 -3.54 3.95 10.16
C ALA A 23 -3.62 2.82 9.11
N VAL A 24 -3.42 3.16 7.83
CA VAL A 24 -3.44 2.17 6.72
C VAL A 24 -2.50 0.99 7.02
N GLY A 25 -1.30 1.27 7.54
CA GLY A 25 -0.32 0.24 7.88
C GLY A 25 -0.80 -0.71 8.97
N GLU A 26 -1.52 -0.21 9.99
CA GLU A 26 -2.08 -1.04 11.07
C GLU A 26 -3.19 -1.95 10.55
N LEU A 27 -4.05 -1.40 9.69
CA LEU A 27 -5.11 -2.18 9.04
C LEU A 27 -4.53 -3.29 8.17
N PHE A 28 -3.53 -2.98 7.35
CA PHE A 28 -2.92 -3.97 6.46
C PHE A 28 -2.15 -5.04 7.24
N GLN A 29 -1.49 -4.64 8.34
CA GLN A 29 -0.86 -5.57 9.27
C GLN A 29 -1.89 -6.48 9.94
N PHE A 30 -3.07 -5.97 10.30
CA PHE A 30 -4.15 -6.80 10.84
C PHE A 30 -4.70 -7.79 9.80
N ALA A 31 -4.89 -7.37 8.54
CA ALA A 31 -5.39 -8.26 7.47
C ALA A 31 -4.41 -9.39 7.13
N SER A 32 -3.11 -9.08 7.09
CA SER A 32 -2.11 -9.94 6.45
C SER A 32 -1.12 -10.54 7.45
N GLY A 33 -1.30 -10.30 8.75
CA GLY A 33 -0.48 -10.86 9.81
C GLY A 33 1.02 -10.58 9.64
N LEU A 34 1.84 -11.62 9.83
CA LEU A 34 3.29 -11.52 9.80
C LEU A 34 3.85 -11.07 8.44
N TYR A 35 3.18 -11.42 7.34
CA TYR A 35 3.61 -11.07 5.99
C TYR A 35 3.78 -9.57 5.79
N PHE A 36 2.78 -8.79 6.23
CA PHE A 36 2.83 -7.34 6.08
C PHE A 36 3.68 -6.68 7.17
N ARG A 37 3.77 -7.29 8.37
CA ARG A 37 4.55 -6.73 9.48
C ARG A 37 6.02 -6.53 9.12
N GLY A 38 6.67 -7.51 8.49
CA GLY A 38 8.07 -7.40 8.09
C GLY A 38 8.30 -6.29 7.05
N LYS A 39 7.41 -6.20 6.06
CA LYS A 39 7.44 -5.18 4.99
C LYS A 39 7.24 -3.79 5.55
N LEU A 40 6.26 -3.62 6.43
CA LEU A 40 5.97 -2.35 7.09
C LEU A 40 7.14 -1.90 7.97
N ALA A 41 7.74 -2.83 8.73
CA ALA A 41 8.93 -2.53 9.53
C ALA A 41 10.11 -2.09 8.65
N TYR A 42 10.36 -2.78 7.53
CA TYR A 42 11.39 -2.37 6.58
C TYR A 42 11.11 -0.97 6.00
N ALA A 43 9.89 -0.72 5.52
CA ALA A 43 9.53 0.57 4.93
C ALA A 43 9.71 1.72 5.91
N ARG A 44 9.33 1.53 7.19
CA ARG A 44 9.53 2.53 8.25
C ARG A 44 11.00 2.76 8.59
N ALA A 45 11.82 1.70 8.61
CA ALA A 45 13.22 1.78 9.00
C ALA A 45 14.12 2.39 7.91
N PHE A 46 13.85 2.05 6.64
CA PHE A 46 14.74 2.38 5.52
C PHE A 46 14.15 3.38 4.53
N GLY A 47 12.84 3.62 4.59
CA GLY A 47 12.15 4.57 3.73
C GLY A 47 12.61 6.00 3.97
N ARG A 48 13.22 6.61 2.96
CA ARG A 48 13.61 8.03 2.99
C ARG A 48 12.68 8.82 2.08
N ALA A 49 11.82 9.63 2.69
CA ALA A 49 10.86 10.43 1.96
C ALA A 49 11.55 11.47 1.06
N PRO A 50 11.10 11.66 -0.20
CA PRO A 50 11.39 12.89 -0.91
C PRO A 50 10.75 14.08 -0.14
N ARG A 51 11.25 15.30 -0.36
CA ARG A 51 10.72 16.50 0.32
C ARG A 51 9.20 16.60 0.15
N GLY A 52 8.48 16.71 1.27
CA GLY A 52 7.02 16.82 1.28
C GLY A 52 6.27 15.52 0.95
N GLY A 53 6.91 14.35 1.04
CA GLY A 53 6.29 13.04 0.87
C GLY A 53 6.44 12.12 2.09
N SER A 54 6.03 10.86 1.93
CA SER A 54 6.28 9.78 2.89
C SER A 54 7.32 8.79 2.35
N GLY A 55 8.09 8.19 3.25
CA GLY A 55 9.08 7.15 2.93
C GLY A 55 8.47 5.74 2.96
N ALA A 56 7.26 5.57 3.49
CA ALA A 56 6.57 4.30 3.60
C ALA A 56 5.16 4.43 3.02
N LEU A 57 4.93 3.77 1.89
CA LEU A 57 3.69 3.86 1.12
C LEU A 57 3.05 2.47 0.97
N ALA A 58 1.72 2.43 0.99
CA ALA A 58 0.92 1.26 0.63
C ALA A 58 0.14 1.51 -0.65
N ILE A 59 0.04 0.49 -1.50
CA ILE A 59 -0.88 0.49 -2.64
C ILE A 59 -2.28 0.18 -2.11
N VAL A 60 -3.20 1.15 -2.21
CA VAL A 60 -4.55 1.05 -1.67
C VAL A 60 -5.56 1.12 -2.84
N PRO A 61 -6.39 0.08 -3.04
CA PRO A 61 -7.34 0.05 -4.15
C PRO A 61 -8.27 1.25 -4.18
N GLY A 62 -8.43 1.86 -5.36
CA GLY A 62 -9.22 3.08 -5.54
C GLY A 62 -8.59 4.35 -4.99
N ARG A 63 -7.46 4.27 -4.27
CA ARG A 63 -6.81 5.40 -3.60
C ARG A 63 -5.38 5.66 -4.08
N GLY A 64 -4.72 4.68 -4.70
CA GLY A 64 -3.38 4.83 -5.24
C GLY A 64 -2.30 4.54 -4.20
N LEU A 65 -1.36 5.47 -4.00
CA LEU A 65 -0.31 5.34 -2.99
C LEU A 65 -0.66 6.16 -1.74
N MET A 66 -0.84 5.48 -0.61
CA MET A 66 -1.14 6.14 0.67
C MET A 66 0.02 6.00 1.65
N ASP A 67 0.26 7.05 2.43
CA ASP A 67 1.15 6.97 3.59
C ASP A 67 0.61 5.92 4.58
N VAL A 68 1.48 5.01 5.02
CA VAL A 68 1.09 3.95 5.95
C VAL A 68 0.63 4.49 7.30
N GLU A 69 1.01 5.73 7.66
CA GLU A 69 0.57 6.40 8.88
C GLU A 69 -0.74 7.18 8.71
N GLN A 70 -1.23 7.34 7.47
CA GLN A 70 -2.49 8.05 7.22
C GLN A 70 -3.66 7.24 7.81
N ARG A 71 -4.52 7.91 8.59
CA ARG A 71 -5.73 7.30 9.15
C ARG A 71 -6.84 7.28 8.12
N ILE A 72 -7.54 6.14 8.06
CA ILE A 72 -8.77 5.98 7.29
C ILE A 72 -9.92 5.53 8.17
N THR A 73 -11.14 5.89 7.79
CA THR A 73 -12.37 5.53 8.50
C THR A 73 -12.92 4.16 8.06
N ALA A 74 -13.91 3.65 8.80
CA ALA A 74 -14.63 2.45 8.41
C ALA A 74 -15.39 2.60 7.07
N GLU A 75 -15.90 3.80 6.77
CA GLU A 75 -16.55 4.09 5.49
C GLU A 75 -15.53 4.04 4.34
N GLU A 76 -14.38 4.68 4.51
CA GLU A 76 -13.31 4.62 3.52
C GLU A 76 -12.80 3.20 3.30
N LEU A 77 -12.64 2.41 4.37
CA LEU A 77 -12.23 1.01 4.26
C LEU A 77 -13.26 0.16 3.51
N ARG A 78 -14.57 0.43 3.66
CA ARG A 78 -15.62 -0.21 2.85
C ARG A 78 -15.46 0.17 1.38
N ALA A 79 -15.33 1.46 1.08
CA ALA A 79 -15.14 1.94 -0.29
C ALA A 79 -13.89 1.33 -0.96
N ILE A 80 -12.79 1.17 -0.20
CA ILE A 80 -11.58 0.49 -0.68
C ILE A 80 -11.88 -0.99 -1.02
N GLY A 81 -12.71 -1.67 -0.22
CA GLY A 81 -13.11 -3.06 -0.45
C GLY A 81 -13.94 -3.29 -1.72
N GLU A 82 -14.61 -2.26 -2.24
CA GLU A 82 -15.40 -2.32 -3.48
C GLU A 82 -14.57 -2.20 -4.78
N VAL A 83 -13.26 -1.91 -4.64
CA VAL A 83 -12.35 -1.77 -5.78
C VAL A 83 -11.45 -3.01 -5.87
N PRO A 84 -11.58 -3.84 -6.92
CA PRO A 84 -10.72 -5.00 -7.09
C PRO A 84 -9.27 -4.59 -7.35
N VAL A 85 -8.32 -5.39 -6.87
CA VAL A 85 -6.89 -5.27 -7.21
C VAL A 85 -6.67 -5.85 -8.61
N ASP A 86 -7.11 -5.11 -9.63
CA ASP A 86 -7.05 -5.51 -11.03
C ASP A 86 -6.69 -4.30 -11.90
N VAL A 87 -5.61 -4.42 -12.68
CA VAL A 87 -5.16 -3.36 -13.61
C VAL A 87 -6.18 -3.03 -14.69
N ARG A 88 -7.16 -3.90 -14.94
CA ARG A 88 -8.25 -3.65 -15.89
C ARG A 88 -9.35 -2.79 -15.29
N ASP A 89 -9.43 -2.65 -13.97
CA ASP A 89 -10.37 -1.73 -13.33
C ASP A 89 -9.77 -0.32 -13.33
N ALA A 90 -10.44 0.61 -14.01
CA ALA A 90 -9.99 1.99 -14.14
C ALA A 90 -9.83 2.68 -12.78
N ARG A 91 -10.70 2.41 -11.80
CA ARG A 91 -10.64 3.02 -10.47
C ARG A 91 -9.37 2.61 -9.73
N TYR A 92 -8.91 1.38 -9.95
CA TYR A 92 -7.64 0.89 -9.42
C TYR A 92 -6.46 1.47 -10.20
N ARG A 93 -6.45 1.29 -11.53
CA ARG A 93 -5.32 1.63 -12.39
C ARG A 93 -5.03 3.12 -12.39
N GLU A 94 -6.04 3.96 -12.62
CA GLU A 94 -5.85 5.42 -12.74
C GLU A 94 -5.36 6.03 -11.42
N ALA A 95 -5.90 5.57 -10.29
CA ALA A 95 -5.46 6.02 -8.98
C ALA A 95 -3.98 5.65 -8.72
N LEU A 96 -3.58 4.43 -9.09
CA LEU A 96 -2.19 3.99 -8.95
C LEU A 96 -1.25 4.77 -9.88
N VAL A 97 -1.58 4.89 -11.18
CA VAL A 97 -0.77 5.60 -12.17
C VAL A 97 -0.51 7.04 -11.72
N ARG A 98 -1.57 7.79 -11.36
CA ARG A 98 -1.48 9.18 -10.90
C ARG A 98 -0.46 9.35 -9.78
N ASP A 99 -0.53 8.52 -8.75
CA ASP A 99 0.33 8.68 -7.57
C ASP A 99 1.75 8.18 -7.82
N VAL A 100 1.93 7.18 -8.69
CA VAL A 100 3.26 6.71 -9.11
C VAL A 100 3.95 7.76 -9.98
N GLU A 101 3.25 8.45 -10.88
CA GLU A 101 3.77 9.58 -11.64
C GLU A 101 4.20 10.73 -10.72
N LEU A 102 3.38 11.06 -9.72
CA LEU A 102 3.71 12.07 -8.72
C LEU A 102 4.96 11.66 -7.91
N LEU A 103 5.04 10.39 -7.50
CA LEU A 103 6.21 9.85 -6.81
C LEU A 103 7.46 9.93 -7.70
N ALA A 104 7.35 9.51 -8.96
CA ALA A 104 8.43 9.53 -9.94
C ALA A 104 8.99 10.94 -10.14
N SER A 105 8.11 11.96 -10.19
CA SER A 105 8.48 13.37 -10.25
C SER A 105 9.23 13.82 -8.99
N ARG A 106 8.71 13.46 -7.80
CA ARG A 106 9.32 13.82 -6.50
C ARG A 106 10.67 13.16 -6.24
N LEU A 107 10.85 11.91 -6.68
CA LEU A 107 12.13 11.19 -6.59
C LEU A 107 13.21 11.82 -7.47
N GLY A 108 12.82 12.46 -8.57
CA GLY A 108 13.75 13.00 -9.57
C GLY A 108 14.64 11.90 -10.17
N LYS A 109 15.75 12.30 -10.79
CA LYS A 109 16.60 11.38 -11.57
C LYS A 109 17.39 10.35 -10.75
N ARG A 110 17.54 10.57 -9.44
CA ARG A 110 18.41 9.76 -8.56
C ARG A 110 17.67 9.07 -7.42
N GLY A 111 16.39 9.38 -7.23
CA GLY A 111 15.58 8.72 -6.19
C GLY A 111 15.12 7.35 -6.68
N GLU A 112 15.07 6.40 -5.76
CA GLU A 112 14.68 5.02 -6.01
C GLU A 112 13.44 4.68 -5.19
N ALA A 113 12.62 3.74 -5.69
CA ALA A 113 11.48 3.20 -4.98
C ALA A 113 11.68 1.69 -4.80
N VAL A 114 11.52 1.19 -3.57
CA VAL A 114 11.64 -0.24 -3.28
C VAL A 114 10.25 -0.86 -3.14
N LEU A 115 9.88 -1.79 -4.01
CA LEU A 115 8.64 -2.54 -3.88
C LEU A 115 8.83 -3.74 -2.95
N LEU A 116 8.07 -3.76 -1.86
CA LEU A 116 8.07 -4.83 -0.85
C LEU A 116 6.90 -5.80 -1.03
N GLY A 117 6.29 -5.86 -2.21
CA GLY A 117 5.10 -6.67 -2.54
C GLY A 117 5.44 -8.04 -3.15
N SER A 118 4.42 -8.87 -3.37
CA SER A 118 4.55 -10.05 -4.24
C SER A 118 4.78 -9.58 -5.67
N ILE A 119 5.79 -10.09 -6.38
CA ILE A 119 6.11 -9.66 -7.76
C ILE A 119 5.57 -10.68 -8.78
N ALA A 120 4.89 -11.73 -8.32
CA ALA A 120 4.47 -12.83 -9.18
C ALA A 120 3.32 -12.50 -10.14
N THR A 121 2.65 -11.35 -9.99
CA THR A 121 1.56 -10.94 -10.87
C THR A 121 1.71 -9.48 -11.29
N GLY A 122 1.44 -9.16 -12.55
CA GLY A 122 1.44 -7.81 -13.13
C GLY A 122 0.39 -6.84 -12.59
N LYS A 123 -0.24 -7.16 -11.45
CA LYS A 123 -1.32 -6.37 -10.83
C LYS A 123 -0.88 -4.95 -10.44
N TYR A 124 0.39 -4.76 -10.16
CA TYR A 124 0.98 -3.44 -9.87
C TYR A 124 2.42 -3.35 -10.35
N ALA A 125 3.13 -4.48 -10.44
CA ALA A 125 4.53 -4.50 -10.87
C ALA A 125 4.69 -3.87 -12.26
N ASP A 126 3.81 -4.19 -13.22
CA ASP A 126 3.86 -3.66 -14.58
C ASP A 126 3.66 -2.13 -14.58
N VAL A 127 2.64 -1.63 -13.89
CA VAL A 127 2.37 -0.19 -13.76
C VAL A 127 3.56 0.56 -13.14
N LEU A 128 4.16 -0.02 -12.10
CA LEU A 128 5.31 0.58 -11.43
C LEU A 128 6.54 0.57 -12.34
N LEU A 129 6.80 -0.54 -13.04
CA LEU A 129 7.93 -0.68 -13.97
C LEU A 129 7.82 0.29 -15.14
N ASP A 130 6.63 0.43 -15.73
CA ASP A 130 6.37 1.34 -16.86
C ASP A 130 6.71 2.80 -16.52
N ILE A 131 6.50 3.22 -15.27
CA ILE A 131 6.69 4.63 -14.84
C ILE A 131 8.05 4.87 -14.19
N LEU A 132 8.52 3.95 -13.35
CA LEU A 132 9.75 4.12 -12.57
C LEU A 132 10.98 3.56 -13.28
N GLY A 133 10.82 2.58 -14.17
CA GLY A 133 11.91 1.92 -14.89
C GLY A 133 12.98 1.37 -13.93
N ASP A 134 14.25 1.64 -14.25
CA ASP A 134 15.41 1.20 -13.45
C ASP A 134 15.44 1.75 -12.01
N ARG A 135 14.60 2.74 -11.69
CA ARG A 135 14.47 3.28 -10.32
C ARG A 135 13.57 2.43 -9.43
N LEU A 136 12.87 1.43 -9.99
CA LEU A 136 12.10 0.48 -9.21
C LEU A 136 12.98 -0.70 -8.81
N LEU A 137 13.23 -0.80 -7.52
CA LEU A 137 14.04 -1.85 -6.92
C LEU A 137 13.17 -2.88 -6.23
N PHE A 138 13.67 -4.11 -6.19
CA PHE A 138 13.06 -5.22 -5.50
C PHE A 138 14.16 -5.98 -4.76
N PRO A 139 13.92 -6.44 -3.51
CA PRO A 139 14.81 -7.39 -2.89
C PRO A 139 14.92 -8.64 -3.78
N PRO A 140 16.12 -9.05 -4.23
CA PRO A 140 16.28 -10.16 -5.19
C PRO A 140 15.66 -11.48 -4.73
N SER A 141 15.59 -11.67 -3.41
CA SER A 141 14.95 -12.80 -2.74
C SER A 141 13.42 -12.86 -2.93
N PHE A 142 12.77 -11.83 -3.49
CA PHE A 142 11.32 -11.75 -3.69
C PHE A 142 10.89 -11.92 -5.15
N VAL A 143 11.82 -11.95 -6.11
CA VAL A 143 11.49 -12.14 -7.53
C VAL A 143 10.93 -13.55 -7.75
N GLY A 144 9.76 -13.65 -8.39
CA GLY A 144 9.09 -14.92 -8.70
C GLY A 144 8.43 -15.64 -7.51
N ARG A 145 8.37 -15.02 -6.32
CA ARG A 145 7.68 -15.59 -5.15
C ARG A 145 6.30 -14.98 -4.98
N GLY A 146 5.27 -15.81 -5.12
CA GLY A 146 3.86 -15.44 -5.11
C GLY A 146 3.33 -15.02 -3.74
N ASP A 147 3.91 -15.55 -2.67
CA ASP A 147 3.63 -15.22 -1.28
C ASP A 147 4.86 -15.63 -0.43
N MET A 148 5.06 -14.97 0.72
CA MET A 148 5.97 -15.42 1.77
C MET A 148 5.23 -15.50 3.09
#